data_AF-A0A0A0P116-F1
#
_entry.id   AF-A0A0A0P116-F1
#
_cell.length_a   1.000
_cell.length_b   1.000
_cell.length_c   1.000
_cell.angle_alpha   90.00
_cell.angle_beta   90.00
_cell.angle_gamma   90.00
#
_symmetry.space_group_name_H-M   'P 1'
#
loop_
_entity.id
_entity.type
_entity.pdbx_description
1 polymer ?
#
loop_
_entity_poly.entity_id
_entity_poly.type
_entity_poly.pdbx_seq_one_letter_code
_entity_poly.pdbx_strand_id
1 'polypeptide(L)'
;IAQCLVFFFAGFETVSTLICFAAQELMENPEVQEKVYREIAEVSERLEGKQVTYEALQGMKYLDMVINETLRKWPGAVNLDRKCTKDFVFEADGKRIEIKKGQTIMIPVVGLQHDPQYFPNPEKFDPERFSSANKDNIKPFTYMPFCAGPRNCI
;
A
#
# COMPACT_ATOMS: atom_id res chain seq x y z
N ILE A 1 -6.33 22.45 16.79
CA ILE A 1 -7.13 21.42 17.50
C ILE A 1 -7.82 20.47 16.51
N ALA A 2 -8.73 20.93 15.65
CA ALA A 2 -9.42 20.05 14.68
C ALA A 2 -8.47 19.24 13.77
N GLN A 3 -7.44 19.86 13.21
CA GLN A 3 -6.44 19.17 12.37
C GLN A 3 -5.59 18.16 13.13
N CYS A 4 -5.28 18.42 14.41
CA CYS A 4 -4.51 17.50 15.26
C CYS A 4 -5.28 16.19 15.50
N LEU A 5 -6.60 16.28 15.68
CA LEU A 5 -7.46 15.09 15.82
C LEU A 5 -7.49 14.29 14.52
N VAL A 6 -7.61 14.96 13.37
CA VAL A 6 -7.59 14.29 12.05
C VAL A 6 -6.28 13.55 11.83
N PHE A 7 -5.12 14.16 12.10
CA PHE A 7 -3.84 13.49 11.97
C PHE A 7 -3.65 12.33 12.94
N PHE A 8 -4.15 12.48 14.18
CA PHE A 8 -4.11 11.41 15.15
C PHE A 8 -4.91 10.20 14.65
N PHE A 9 -6.18 10.37 14.27
CA PHE A 9 -7.00 9.25 13.79
C PHE A 9 -6.46 8.66 12.49
N ALA A 10 -6.19 9.51 11.49
CA ALA A 10 -5.73 9.06 10.18
C ALA A 10 -4.37 8.33 10.25
N GLY A 11 -3.46 8.77 11.12
CA GLY A 11 -2.17 8.13 11.32
C GLY A 11 -2.20 6.94 12.28
N PHE A 12 -3.11 6.92 13.26
CA PHE A 12 -3.17 5.84 14.25
C PHE A 12 -3.89 4.62 13.70
N GLU A 13 -5.13 4.75 13.25
CA GLU A 13 -5.99 3.61 12.91
C GLU A 13 -5.44 2.82 11.71
N THR A 14 -4.98 3.53 10.68
CA THR A 14 -4.44 2.93 9.45
C THR A 14 -3.16 2.15 9.74
N VAL A 15 -2.24 2.72 10.53
CA VAL A 15 -0.97 2.09 10.88
C VAL A 15 -1.17 0.94 11.86
N SER A 16 -2.03 1.08 12.88
CA SER A 16 -2.31 -0.02 13.80
C SER A 16 -2.89 -1.23 13.08
N THR A 17 -3.79 -0.99 12.13
CA THR A 17 -4.41 -2.04 11.33
C THR A 17 -3.39 -2.72 10.42
N LEU A 18 -2.54 -1.93 9.77
CA LEU A 18 -1.44 -2.43 8.94
C LEU A 18 -0.49 -3.33 9.74
N ILE A 19 -0.07 -2.92 10.93
CA ILE A 19 0.83 -3.69 11.79
C ILE A 19 0.18 -5.02 12.19
N CYS A 20 -1.11 -5.02 12.53
CA CYS A 20 -1.84 -6.25 12.85
C CYS A 20 -1.85 -7.23 11.67
N PHE A 21 -2.18 -6.76 10.47
CA PHE A 21 -2.18 -7.61 9.28
C PHE A 21 -0.77 -8.05 8.88
N ALA A 22 0.24 -7.19 9.00
CA ALA A 22 1.63 -7.58 8.76
C ALA A 22 2.06 -8.70 9.70
N ALA A 23 1.76 -8.58 11.00
CA ALA A 23 2.04 -9.63 11.98
C ALA A 23 1.31 -10.93 11.64
N GLN A 24 0.04 -10.87 11.25
CA GLN A 24 -0.73 -12.03 10.82
C GLN A 24 -0.09 -12.73 9.61
N GLU A 25 0.21 -11.97 8.56
CA GLU A 25 0.82 -12.53 7.35
C GLU A 25 2.20 -13.13 7.63
N LEU A 26 3.00 -12.54 8.52
CA LEU A 26 4.28 -13.13 8.92
C LEU A 26 4.09 -14.45 9.68
N MET A 27 3.09 -14.55 10.56
CA MET A 27 2.78 -15.81 11.27
C MET A 27 2.31 -16.91 10.30
N GLU A 28 1.56 -16.56 9.26
CA GLU A 28 1.06 -17.50 8.26
C GLU A 28 2.11 -17.87 7.19
N ASN A 29 3.18 -17.08 7.04
CA ASN A 29 4.22 -17.27 6.03
C ASN A 29 5.64 -17.38 6.68
N PRO A 30 6.00 -18.54 7.27
CA PRO A 30 7.27 -18.72 8.00
C PRO A 30 8.52 -18.42 7.17
N GLU A 31 8.50 -18.70 5.87
CA GLU A 31 9.64 -18.39 4.98
C GLU A 31 9.88 -16.89 4.84
N VAL A 32 8.81 -16.10 4.78
CA VAL A 32 8.88 -14.63 4.72
C VAL A 32 9.32 -14.09 6.07
N GLN A 33 8.78 -14.63 7.17
CA GLN A 33 9.18 -14.27 8.53
C GLN A 33 10.67 -14.50 8.76
N GLU A 34 11.20 -15.64 8.35
CA GLU A 34 12.62 -15.97 8.50
C GLU A 34 13.51 -15.01 7.68
N LYS A 35 13.12 -14.69 6.45
CA LYS A 35 13.87 -13.73 5.61
C LYS A 35 13.93 -12.33 6.23
N VAL A 36 12.79 -11.79 6.69
CA VAL A 36 12.76 -10.46 7.31
C VAL A 36 13.47 -10.46 8.66
N TYR A 37 13.36 -11.54 9.43
CA TYR A 37 14.09 -11.69 10.69
C TYR A 37 15.61 -11.66 10.47
N ARG A 38 16.12 -12.36 9.45
CA ARG A 38 17.56 -12.33 9.10
C ARG A 38 18.02 -10.93 8.74
N GLU A 39 17.28 -10.21 7.89
CA GLU A 39 17.62 -8.83 7.55
C GLU A 39 17.68 -7.92 8.79
N ILE A 40 16.70 -8.05 9.69
CA ILE A 40 16.65 -7.29 10.95
C ILE A 40 17.82 -7.67 11.87
N ALA A 41 18.15 -8.96 11.98
CA ALA A 41 19.27 -9.44 12.79
C ALA A 41 20.61 -8.90 12.25
N GLU A 42 20.84 -8.96 10.94
CA GLU A 42 22.04 -8.42 10.28
C GLU A 42 22.17 -6.90 10.47
N VAL A 43 21.06 -6.14 10.46
CA VAL A 43 21.11 -4.72 10.79
C VAL A 43 21.41 -4.50 12.27
N SER A 44 20.79 -5.27 13.16
CA SER A 44 21.01 -5.17 14.61
C SER A 44 22.48 -5.44 14.98
N GLU A 45 23.10 -6.46 14.38
CA GLU A 45 24.51 -6.78 14.55
C GLU A 45 25.41 -5.61 14.09
N ARG A 46 25.13 -5.03 12.92
CA ARG A 46 25.86 -3.85 12.41
C ARG A 46 25.72 -2.61 13.28
N LEU A 47 24.62 -2.50 14.05
CA LEU A 47 24.41 -1.39 14.97
C LEU A 47 25.18 -1.57 16.29
N GLU A 48 25.66 -2.78 16.61
CA GLU A 48 26.47 -3.07 17.81
C GLU A 48 25.81 -2.56 19.11
N GLY A 49 24.49 -2.72 19.23
CA GLY A 49 23.72 -2.26 20.40
C GLY A 49 23.40 -0.76 20.41
N LYS A 50 23.74 -0.01 19.35
CA LYS A 50 23.27 1.37 19.15
C LYS A 50 21.80 1.38 18.77
N GLN A 51 21.17 2.55 18.96
CA GLN A 51 19.79 2.76 18.55
C GLN A 51 19.65 2.65 17.03
N VAL A 52 18.47 2.17 16.61
CA VAL A 52 18.08 2.13 15.19
C VAL A 52 18.07 3.54 14.63
N THR A 53 18.81 3.76 13.54
CA THR A 53 18.83 5.05 12.83
C THR A 53 17.90 5.02 11.62
N TYR A 54 17.59 6.20 11.09
CA TYR A 54 16.77 6.34 9.89
C TYR A 54 17.41 5.65 8.68
N GLU A 55 18.72 5.80 8.53
CA GLU A 55 19.50 5.21 7.44
C GLU A 55 19.53 3.68 7.54
N ALA A 56 19.61 3.15 8.77
CA ALA A 56 19.54 1.71 9.00
C ALA A 56 18.17 1.14 8.59
N LEU A 57 17.07 1.84 8.92
CA LEU A 57 15.72 1.46 8.50
C LEU A 57 15.54 1.54 6.98
N GLN A 58 16.01 2.61 6.34
CA GLN A 58 15.95 2.71 4.87
C GLN A 58 16.76 1.63 4.16
N GLY A 59 17.76 1.05 4.84
CA GLY A 59 18.55 -0.06 4.34
C GLY A 59 17.84 -1.42 4.36
N MET A 60 16.73 -1.56 5.11
CA MET A 60 15.95 -2.80 5.24
C MET A 60 14.99 -2.96 4.07
N LYS A 61 15.49 -3.46 2.94
CA LYS A 61 14.74 -3.57 1.69
C LYS A 61 13.68 -4.65 1.75
N TYR A 62 13.97 -5.77 2.40
CA TYR A 62 13.01 -6.87 2.49
C TYR A 62 11.87 -6.52 3.43
N LEU A 63 12.14 -5.83 4.54
CA LEU A 63 11.11 -5.26 5.40
C LEU A 63 10.21 -4.29 4.61
N ASP A 64 10.77 -3.39 3.80
CA ASP A 64 9.99 -2.51 2.93
C ASP A 64 9.10 -3.30 1.95
N MET A 65 9.62 -4.37 1.36
CA MET A 65 8.84 -5.27 0.48
C MET A 65 7.67 -5.92 1.23
N VAL A 66 7.88 -6.38 2.48
CA VAL A 66 6.84 -6.96 3.33
C VAL A 66 5.75 -5.93 3.60
N ILE A 67 6.12 -4.71 4.00
CA ILE A 67 5.14 -3.63 4.27
C ILE A 67 4.35 -3.27 3.02
N ASN A 68 5.01 -3.16 1.86
CA ASN A 68 4.33 -2.85 0.60
C ASN A 68 3.34 -3.96 0.20
N GLU A 69 3.69 -5.22 0.38
CA GLU A 69 2.78 -6.35 0.11
C GLU A 69 1.63 -6.41 1.12
N THR A 70 1.86 -6.08 2.39
CA THR A 70 0.76 -5.94 3.36
C THR A 70 -0.19 -4.82 2.95
N LEU A 71 0.33 -3.65 2.53
CA LEU A 71 -0.49 -2.55 2.00
C LEU A 71 -1.22 -2.92 0.70
N ARG A 72 -0.68 -3.85 -0.10
CA ARG A 72 -1.32 -4.35 -1.30
C ARG A 72 -2.52 -5.24 -0.96
N LYS A 73 -2.30 -6.24 -0.10
CA LYS A 73 -3.31 -7.25 0.27
C LYS A 73 -4.34 -6.70 1.26
N TRP A 74 -3.93 -5.80 2.14
CA TRP A 74 -4.76 -5.21 3.20
C TRP A 74 -4.71 -3.68 3.16
N PRO A 75 -5.25 -3.03 2.11
CA PRO A 75 -5.21 -1.58 2.01
C PRO A 75 -6.10 -0.93 3.08
N GLY A 76 -5.56 0.06 3.80
CA GLY A 76 -6.32 0.80 4.81
C GLY A 76 -7.49 1.61 4.21
N ALA A 77 -7.31 2.14 2.99
CA ALA A 77 -8.37 2.80 2.24
C ALA A 77 -8.97 1.83 1.21
N VAL A 78 -10.16 1.30 1.48
CA VAL A 78 -10.79 0.28 0.63
C VAL A 78 -11.31 0.81 -0.71
N ASN A 79 -11.71 2.08 -0.74
CA ASN A 79 -12.15 2.80 -1.92
C ASN A 79 -11.83 4.29 -1.80
N LEU A 80 -11.80 4.99 -2.93
CA LEU A 80 -11.64 6.44 -3.02
C LEU A 80 -12.83 7.04 -3.73
N ASP A 81 -13.28 8.22 -3.33
CA ASP A 81 -14.37 8.93 -3.98
C ASP A 81 -13.93 10.25 -4.62
N ARG A 82 -14.57 10.62 -5.73
CA ARG A 82 -14.41 11.92 -6.37
C ARG A 82 -15.77 12.46 -6.77
N LYS A 83 -16.10 13.66 -6.29
CA LYS A 83 -17.33 14.37 -6.70
C LYS A 83 -17.08 15.18 -7.95
N CYS A 84 -17.87 14.94 -8.99
CA CYS A 84 -17.79 15.64 -10.25
C CYS A 84 -18.28 17.09 -10.08
N THR A 85 -17.44 18.08 -10.40
CA THR A 85 -17.76 19.51 -10.19
C THR A 85 -18.36 20.20 -11.41
N LYS A 86 -18.22 19.58 -12.60
CA LYS A 86 -18.73 20.04 -13.89
C LYS A 86 -19.02 18.83 -14.76
N ASP A 87 -19.99 18.94 -15.66
CA ASP A 87 -20.27 17.87 -16.63
C ASP A 87 -18.99 17.48 -17.37
N PHE A 88 -18.72 16.18 -17.41
CA PHE A 88 -17.49 15.61 -17.91
C PHE A 88 -17.80 14.36 -18.74
N VAL A 89 -17.13 14.22 -19.86
CA VAL A 89 -17.20 13.01 -20.69
C VAL A 89 -15.85 12.32 -20.60
N PHE A 90 -15.85 11.11 -20.08
CA PHE A 90 -14.68 10.25 -20.04
C PHE A 90 -14.70 9.33 -21.26
N GLU A 91 -13.67 9.41 -22.10
CA GLU A 91 -13.50 8.56 -23.27
C GLU A 91 -12.23 7.72 -23.11
N ALA A 92 -12.39 6.41 -22.95
CA ALA A 92 -11.28 5.46 -22.83
C ALA A 92 -11.70 4.09 -23.36
N ASP A 93 -10.77 3.38 -24.02
CA ASP A 93 -10.99 2.03 -24.56
C ASP A 93 -12.25 1.90 -25.43
N GLY A 94 -12.54 2.93 -26.23
CA GLY A 94 -13.73 2.99 -27.09
C GLY A 94 -15.07 3.16 -26.34
N LYS A 95 -15.03 3.34 -25.02
CA LYS A 95 -16.21 3.63 -24.19
C LYS A 95 -16.31 5.11 -23.92
N ARG A 96 -17.54 5.63 -24.04
CA ARG A 96 -17.89 7.01 -23.66
C ARG A 96 -18.78 6.97 -22.43
N ILE A 97 -18.31 7.58 -21.35
CA ILE A 97 -19.02 7.66 -20.08
C ILE A 97 -19.30 9.12 -19.78
N GLU A 98 -20.57 9.48 -19.75
CA GLU A 98 -21.00 10.81 -19.34
C GLU A 98 -21.19 10.88 -17.83
N ILE A 99 -20.48 11.80 -17.19
CA ILE A 99 -20.53 12.05 -15.75
C ILE A 99 -21.07 13.46 -15.55
N LYS A 100 -22.27 13.58 -15.01
CA LYS A 100 -22.91 14.86 -14.73
C LYS A 100 -22.38 15.47 -13.44
N LYS A 101 -22.40 16.80 -13.38
CA LYS A 101 -22.09 17.56 -12.18
C LYS A 101 -22.88 17.02 -10.99
N GLY A 102 -22.19 16.82 -9.87
CA GLY A 102 -22.75 16.31 -8.62
C GLY A 102 -22.68 14.79 -8.47
N GLN A 103 -22.42 14.03 -9.53
CA GLN A 103 -22.21 12.58 -9.42
C GLN A 103 -20.88 12.27 -8.71
N THR A 104 -20.87 11.20 -7.93
CA THR A 104 -19.68 10.68 -7.24
C THR A 104 -19.15 9.47 -8.00
N ILE A 105 -17.86 9.49 -8.31
CA ILE A 105 -17.12 8.37 -8.87
C ILE A 105 -16.43 7.66 -7.71
N MET A 106 -16.60 6.34 -7.62
CA MET A 106 -15.92 5.50 -6.65
C MET A 106 -14.84 4.66 -7.35
N ILE A 107 -13.62 4.70 -6.82
CA ILE A 107 -12.46 3.96 -7.32
C ILE A 107 -12.23 2.78 -6.35
N PRO A 108 -12.37 1.53 -6.80
CA PRO A 108 -12.27 0.36 -5.93
C PRO A 108 -10.80 -0.03 -5.72
N VAL A 109 -10.15 0.51 -4.68
CA VAL A 109 -8.73 0.24 -4.39
C VAL A 109 -8.49 -1.25 -4.12
N VAL A 110 -9.29 -1.86 -3.24
CA VAL A 110 -9.21 -3.31 -2.95
C VAL A 110 -9.39 -4.13 -4.22
N GLY A 111 -10.39 -3.78 -5.04
CA GLY A 111 -10.67 -4.47 -6.29
C GLY A 111 -9.49 -4.43 -7.26
N LEU A 112 -8.84 -3.27 -7.43
CA LEU A 112 -7.66 -3.12 -8.27
C LEU A 112 -6.45 -3.89 -7.74
N GLN A 113 -6.24 -3.87 -6.42
CA GLN A 113 -5.09 -4.53 -5.77
C GLN A 113 -5.25 -6.05 -5.64
N HIS A 114 -6.47 -6.58 -5.80
CA HIS A 114 -6.78 -8.01 -5.82
C HIS A 114 -7.17 -8.53 -7.22
N ASP A 115 -7.13 -7.68 -8.25
CA ASP A 115 -7.44 -8.12 -9.59
C ASP A 115 -6.30 -9.02 -10.12
N PRO A 116 -6.56 -10.30 -10.44
CA PRO A 116 -5.54 -11.21 -10.96
C PRO A 116 -4.96 -10.76 -12.31
N GLN A 117 -5.62 -9.85 -13.03
CA GLN A 117 -5.08 -9.22 -14.23
C GLN A 117 -3.85 -8.35 -13.91
N TYR A 118 -3.80 -7.74 -12.72
CA TYR A 118 -2.70 -6.87 -12.29
C TYR A 118 -1.77 -7.55 -11.29
N PHE A 119 -2.31 -8.42 -10.43
CA PHE A 119 -1.57 -9.14 -9.40
C PHE A 119 -1.85 -10.65 -9.49
N PRO A 120 -1.03 -11.41 -10.25
CA PRO A 120 -1.23 -12.85 -10.38
C PRO A 120 -1.19 -13.56 -9.02
N ASN A 121 -2.14 -14.43 -8.72
CA ASN A 121 -2.33 -15.05 -7.40
C ASN A 121 -2.49 -13.99 -6.27
N PRO A 122 -3.51 -13.12 -6.33
CA PRO A 122 -3.63 -11.93 -5.48
C PRO A 122 -3.79 -12.25 -3.98
N GLU A 123 -4.29 -13.42 -3.64
CA GLU A 123 -4.46 -13.89 -2.25
C GLU A 123 -3.14 -14.38 -1.62
N LYS A 124 -2.15 -14.73 -2.44
CA LYS A 124 -0.84 -15.16 -1.95
C LYS A 124 -0.06 -13.92 -1.49
N PHE A 125 0.40 -13.96 -0.24
CA PHE A 125 1.32 -12.98 0.30
C PHE A 125 2.71 -13.18 -0.30
N ASP A 126 3.10 -12.30 -1.20
CA ASP A 126 4.36 -12.40 -1.93
C ASP A 126 5.12 -11.06 -1.95
N PRO A 127 6.00 -10.82 -0.96
CA PRO A 127 6.82 -9.61 -0.92
C PRO A 127 7.69 -9.42 -2.17
N GLU A 128 8.05 -10.50 -2.89
CA GLU A 128 8.92 -10.43 -4.06
C GLU A 128 8.30 -9.64 -5.22
N ARG A 129 6.98 -9.38 -5.20
CA ARG A 129 6.31 -8.45 -6.13
C ARG A 129 6.91 -7.04 -6.08
N PHE A 130 7.35 -6.62 -4.89
CA PHE A 130 7.93 -5.30 -4.65
C PHE A 130 9.46 -5.31 -4.69
N SER A 131 10.07 -6.43 -5.07
CA SER A 131 11.52 -6.49 -5.29
C SER A 131 11.95 -5.52 -6.38
N SER A 132 13.22 -5.12 -6.35
CA SER A 132 13.79 -4.23 -7.38
C SER A 132 13.62 -4.75 -8.81
N ALA A 133 13.52 -6.07 -9.01
CA ALA A 133 13.32 -6.69 -10.32
C ALA A 133 11.85 -6.67 -10.78
N ASN A 134 10.89 -6.65 -9.84
CA ASN A 134 9.46 -6.80 -10.15
C ASN A 134 8.65 -5.52 -9.97
N LYS A 135 9.10 -4.57 -9.16
CA LYS A 135 8.34 -3.35 -8.84
C LYS A 135 7.95 -2.55 -10.08
N ASP A 136 8.79 -2.55 -11.11
CA ASP A 136 8.55 -1.80 -12.36
C ASP A 136 7.50 -2.48 -13.25
N ASN A 137 7.14 -3.74 -12.96
CA ASN A 137 6.05 -4.45 -13.63
C ASN A 137 4.67 -4.08 -13.08
N ILE A 138 4.60 -3.37 -11.94
CA ILE A 138 3.33 -2.95 -11.34
C ILE A 138 2.74 -1.85 -12.21
N LYS A 139 1.55 -2.12 -12.77
CA LYS A 139 0.87 -1.16 -13.64
C LYS A 139 0.53 0.12 -12.85
N PRO A 140 0.77 1.31 -13.42
CA PRO A 140 0.39 2.56 -12.77
C PRO A 140 -1.09 2.56 -12.37
N PHE A 141 -1.39 3.11 -11.20
CA PHE A 141 -2.72 3.23 -10.62
C PHE A 141 -3.44 1.90 -10.30
N THR A 142 -2.73 0.76 -10.27
CA THR A 142 -3.30 -0.51 -9.75
C THR A 142 -2.82 -0.82 -8.33
N TYR A 143 -1.71 -0.20 -7.90
CA TYR A 143 -1.26 -0.15 -6.51
C TYR A 143 -1.38 1.29 -6.00
N MET A 144 -2.30 1.56 -5.06
CA MET A 144 -2.57 2.91 -4.58
C MET A 144 -2.84 2.94 -3.05
N PRO A 145 -1.92 2.41 -2.22
CA PRO A 145 -2.14 2.35 -0.77
C PRO A 145 -2.24 3.73 -0.12
N PHE A 146 -1.63 4.75 -0.75
CA PHE A 146 -1.65 6.14 -0.30
C PHE A 146 -2.39 7.07 -1.27
N CYS A 147 -3.23 6.50 -2.14
CA CYS A 147 -3.93 7.19 -3.22
C CYS A 147 -2.98 7.82 -4.27
N ALA A 148 -3.53 8.58 -5.21
CA ALA A 148 -2.78 9.33 -6.20
C ALA A 148 -3.39 10.72 -6.45
N GLY A 149 -2.56 11.65 -6.93
CA GLY A 149 -2.94 13.02 -7.27
C GLY A 149 -2.84 14.00 -6.09
N PRO A 150 -3.44 15.19 -6.18
CA PRO A 150 -3.22 16.32 -5.26
C PRO A 150 -3.82 16.13 -3.85
N ARG A 151 -4.46 14.99 -3.60
CA ARG A 151 -5.09 14.61 -2.33
C ARG A 151 -4.60 13.23 -1.89
N ASN A 152 -3.35 12.90 -2.20
CA ASN A 152 -2.69 11.72 -1.67
C ASN A 152 -2.42 11.87 -0.17
N CYS A 153 -2.05 10.76 0.48
CA CYS A 153 -1.59 10.79 1.87
C CYS A 153 -0.39 11.75 2.01
N ILE A 154 -0.30 12.45 3.14
CA ILE A 154 0.72 13.48 3.42
C ILE A 154 1.80 12.98 4.36
#